data_AF-A0AAD7J1C3-F1
#
_entry.id   AF-A0AAD7J1C3-F1
#
_cell.length_a   1.000
_cell.length_b   1.000
_cell.length_c   1.000
_cell.angle_alpha   90.00
_cell.angle_beta   90.00
_cell.angle_gamma   90.00
#
_symmetry.space_group_name_H-M   'P 1'
#
loop_
_entity.id
_entity.type
_entity.pdbx_description
1 polymer ?
#
loop_
_entity_poly.entity_id
_entity_poly.type
_entity_poly.pdbx_seq_one_letter_code
_entity_poly.pdbx_strand_id
1 'polypeptide(L)'
;MTKKRGNTCDFHGQRAEYLTAFYPTYSDTSKRGKTREIWTKFFLGYWAKFPWRLPLNQDPDPLDTTDYSALPRDVEEEMSKERTIAAMEKKIKGWFSRQGKSAGIKSNPWATWLARFRTPAGSPPKRLADYQFYMVIPEIKEKVSAEYEK
;
A
#
# COMPACT_ATOMS: atom_id res chain seq x y z
N MET A 1 -8.16 -32.35 -5.36
CA MET A 1 -6.91 -31.56 -5.44
C MET A 1 -7.25 -30.08 -5.45
N THR A 2 -7.06 -29.37 -4.34
CA THR A 2 -7.26 -27.92 -4.25
C THR A 2 -6.14 -27.22 -5.00
N LYS A 3 -6.44 -26.70 -6.20
CA LYS A 3 -5.49 -25.94 -7.01
C LYS A 3 -5.07 -24.71 -6.19
N LYS A 4 -3.85 -24.72 -5.67
CA LYS A 4 -3.21 -23.53 -5.08
C LYS A 4 -3.39 -22.43 -6.14
N ARG A 5 -4.16 -21.38 -5.83
CA ARG A 5 -4.36 -20.24 -6.74
C ARG A 5 -3.01 -19.54 -6.88
N GLY A 6 -2.15 -20.07 -7.75
CA GLY A 6 -1.02 -19.35 -8.28
C GLY A 6 -1.56 -18.06 -8.85
N ASN A 7 -1.05 -16.94 -8.36
CA ASN A 7 -1.47 -15.61 -8.74
C ASN A 7 -1.00 -15.37 -10.18
N THR A 8 -1.76 -15.82 -11.17
CA THR A 8 -1.52 -15.52 -12.58
C THR A 8 -1.71 -14.02 -12.73
N CYS A 9 -0.62 -13.27 -12.84
CA CYS A 9 -0.67 -11.86 -13.18
C CYS A 9 -1.31 -11.76 -14.56
N ASP A 10 -2.51 -11.19 -14.68
CA ASP A 10 -3.23 -11.02 -15.96
C ASP A 10 -2.46 -10.18 -17.00
N PHE A 11 -1.37 -9.52 -16.59
CA PHE A 11 -0.56 -8.65 -17.44
C PHE A 11 0.73 -9.38 -17.82
N HIS A 12 0.98 -9.47 -19.12
CA HIS A 12 2.16 -10.07 -19.73
C HIS A 12 2.77 -9.12 -20.77
N GLY A 13 3.96 -9.47 -21.26
CA GLY A 13 4.68 -8.78 -22.35
C GLY A 13 4.67 -7.26 -22.28
N GLN A 14 4.23 -6.60 -23.35
CA GLN A 14 4.31 -5.14 -23.50
C GLN A 14 3.48 -4.39 -22.45
N ARG A 15 2.31 -4.93 -22.08
CA ARG A 15 1.49 -4.33 -21.01
C ARG A 15 2.19 -4.42 -19.66
N ALA A 16 2.82 -5.55 -19.35
CA ALA A 16 3.59 -5.70 -18.12
C ALA A 16 4.78 -4.74 -18.09
N GLU A 17 5.52 -4.63 -19.19
CA GLU A 17 6.64 -3.69 -19.33
C GLU A 17 6.20 -2.25 -19.11
N TYR A 18 5.10 -1.82 -19.75
CA TYR A 18 4.54 -0.48 -19.56
C TYR A 18 4.15 -0.19 -18.10
N LEU A 19 3.53 -1.16 -17.43
CA LEU A 19 3.17 -1.06 -16.01
C LEU A 19 4.41 -0.95 -15.12
N THR A 20 5.44 -1.76 -15.39
CA THR A 20 6.70 -1.72 -14.64
C THR A 20 7.48 -0.43 -14.84
N ALA A 21 7.53 0.10 -16.06
CA ALA A 21 8.19 1.37 -16.37
C ALA A 21 7.52 2.56 -15.64
N PHE A 22 6.20 2.52 -15.49
CA PHE A 22 5.45 3.56 -14.79
C PHE A 22 5.47 3.42 -13.25
N TYR A 23 5.82 2.24 -12.74
CA TYR A 23 5.77 1.93 -11.30
C TYR A 23 6.56 2.91 -10.41
N PRO A 24 7.79 3.33 -10.74
CA PRO A 24 8.53 4.30 -9.92
C PRO A 24 7.76 5.62 -9.74
N THR A 25 7.20 6.15 -10.83
CA THR A 25 6.41 7.39 -10.82
C THR A 25 5.15 7.25 -9.97
N TYR A 26 4.47 6.10 -10.05
CA TYR A 26 3.33 5.80 -9.19
C TYR A 26 3.73 5.69 -7.71
N SER A 27 4.82 4.98 -7.40
CA SER A 27 5.30 4.78 -6.03
C SER A 27 5.58 6.11 -5.33
N ASP A 28 6.30 7.01 -6.00
CA ASP A 28 6.67 8.31 -5.41
C ASP A 28 5.48 9.22 -5.15
N THR A 29 4.48 9.14 -6.02
CA THR A 29 3.31 10.01 -5.97
C THR A 29 2.21 9.46 -5.07
N SER A 30 2.12 8.13 -4.96
CA SER A 30 1.32 7.45 -3.95
C SER A 30 1.78 7.80 -2.54
N LYS A 31 3.10 7.89 -2.29
CA LYS A 31 3.64 8.36 -0.99
C LYS A 31 3.25 9.80 -0.67
N ARG A 32 3.05 10.63 -1.70
CA ARG A 32 2.66 12.05 -1.58
C ARG A 32 1.14 12.28 -1.58
N GLY A 33 0.33 11.21 -1.68
CA GLY A 33 -1.13 11.30 -1.68
C GLY A 33 -1.78 11.90 -2.95
N LYS A 34 -1.03 12.09 -4.05
CA LYS A 34 -1.51 12.73 -5.29
C LYS A 34 -1.80 11.73 -6.40
N THR A 35 -2.52 10.64 -6.11
CA THR A 35 -2.72 9.54 -7.07
C THR A 35 -3.73 9.84 -8.18
N ARG A 36 -4.72 10.70 -7.95
CA ARG A 36 -5.83 10.93 -8.90
C ARG A 36 -5.38 11.53 -10.23
N GLU A 37 -4.55 12.58 -10.20
CA GLU A 37 -4.07 13.29 -11.40
C GLU A 37 -3.22 12.39 -12.32
N ILE A 38 -2.54 11.42 -11.71
CA ILE A 38 -1.60 10.54 -12.38
C ILE A 38 -2.31 9.44 -13.13
N TRP A 39 -3.44 8.95 -12.60
CA TRP A 39 -4.28 8.01 -13.31
C TRP A 39 -4.82 8.58 -14.61
N THR A 40 -5.22 9.85 -14.63
CA THR A 40 -5.68 10.50 -15.86
C THR A 40 -4.59 10.50 -16.93
N LYS A 41 -3.35 10.89 -16.58
CA LYS A 41 -2.22 10.89 -17.52
C LYS A 41 -1.82 9.48 -17.94
N PHE A 42 -1.80 8.54 -16.99
CA PHE A 42 -1.46 7.14 -17.22
C PHE A 42 -2.44 6.49 -18.20
N PHE A 43 -3.75 6.59 -17.93
CA PHE A 43 -4.77 5.96 -18.75
C PHE A 43 -4.87 6.59 -20.13
N LEU A 44 -4.67 7.90 -20.26
CA LEU A 44 -4.56 8.55 -21.57
C LEU A 44 -3.48 7.89 -22.43
N GLY A 45 -2.26 7.73 -21.88
CA GLY A 45 -1.15 7.08 -22.58
C GLY A 45 -1.34 5.57 -22.76
N TYR A 46 -1.97 4.91 -21.79
CA TYR A 46 -2.24 3.47 -21.83
C TYR A 46 -3.23 3.12 -22.95
N TRP A 47 -4.36 3.83 -23.02
CA TRP A 47 -5.40 3.58 -24.03
C TRP A 47 -4.96 3.99 -25.44
N ALA A 48 -3.98 4.89 -25.57
CA ALA A 48 -3.34 5.19 -26.85
C ALA A 48 -2.47 4.03 -27.38
N LYS A 49 -1.92 3.20 -26.49
CA LYS A 49 -1.07 2.05 -26.86
C LYS A 49 -1.83 0.73 -26.88
N PHE A 50 -2.83 0.57 -26.03
CA PHE A 50 -3.54 -0.69 -25.81
C PHE A 50 -5.04 -0.49 -26.04
N PRO A 51 -5.59 -0.96 -27.18
CA PRO A 51 -7.03 -0.90 -27.42
C PRO A 51 -7.82 -1.68 -26.37
N TRP A 52 -8.97 -1.14 -25.97
CA TRP A 52 -9.86 -1.79 -24.98
C TRP A 52 -10.52 -3.07 -25.51
N ARG A 53 -10.66 -3.19 -26.84
CA ARG A 53 -11.20 -4.39 -27.51
C ARG A 53 -10.23 -5.57 -27.45
N LEU A 54 -8.94 -5.31 -27.22
CA LEU A 54 -7.92 -6.34 -27.19
C LEU A 54 -7.91 -7.07 -25.82
N PRO A 55 -8.11 -8.40 -25.79
CA PRO A 55 -8.09 -9.19 -24.55
C PRO A 55 -6.80 -8.98 -23.74
N LEU A 56 -6.87 -9.08 -22.41
CA LEU A 56 -5.71 -8.85 -21.53
C LEU A 56 -4.50 -9.75 -21.84
N ASN A 57 -4.77 -10.96 -22.32
CA ASN A 57 -3.76 -11.98 -22.61
C ASN A 57 -3.05 -11.78 -23.97
N GLN A 58 -3.50 -10.82 -24.78
CA GLN A 58 -2.93 -10.54 -26.10
C GLN A 58 -2.28 -9.16 -26.07
N ASP A 59 -1.04 -9.08 -26.56
CA ASP A 59 -0.34 -7.82 -26.80
C ASP A 59 -0.63 -7.33 -28.23
N PRO A 60 -0.64 -6.00 -28.45
CA PRO A 60 -0.80 -5.46 -29.79
C PRO A 60 0.42 -5.85 -30.63
N ASP A 61 0.19 -6.57 -31.72
CA ASP A 61 1.25 -6.91 -32.66
C ASP A 61 1.65 -5.65 -33.45
N PRO A 62 2.94 -5.26 -33.52
CA PRO A 62 3.37 -4.08 -34.26
C PRO A 62 3.01 -4.09 -35.76
N LEU A 63 2.63 -5.25 -36.31
CA LEU A 63 2.17 -5.40 -37.69
C LEU A 63 0.63 -5.32 -37.84
N ASP A 64 -0.12 -5.35 -36.74
CA ASP A 64 -1.57 -5.32 -36.76
C ASP A 64 -2.05 -3.86 -36.88
N THR A 65 -2.30 -3.42 -38.11
CA THR A 65 -2.82 -2.10 -38.47
C THR A 65 -4.33 -1.98 -38.32
N THR A 66 -4.98 -2.91 -37.59
CA THR A 66 -6.41 -2.78 -37.32
C THR A 66 -6.70 -1.50 -36.55
N ASP A 67 -7.31 -0.53 -37.21
CA ASP A 67 -7.85 0.64 -36.55
C ASP A 67 -9.15 0.26 -35.84
N TYR A 68 -9.00 -0.24 -34.60
CA TYR A 68 -10.11 -0.59 -33.73
C TYR A 68 -11.06 0.58 -33.46
N SER A 69 -10.68 1.83 -33.79
CA SER A 69 -11.53 3.02 -33.68
C SER A 69 -12.53 3.15 -34.83
N ALA A 70 -12.24 2.55 -35.99
CA ALA A 70 -13.02 2.65 -37.21
C ALA A 70 -14.11 1.57 -37.35
N LEU A 71 -14.15 0.59 -36.43
CA LEU A 71 -15.19 -0.43 -36.42
C LEU A 71 -16.56 0.18 -36.08
N PRO A 72 -17.66 -0.29 -36.72
CA PRO A 72 -19.00 0.23 -36.45
C PRO A 72 -19.33 0.18 -34.96
N ARG A 73 -19.88 1.28 -34.41
CA ARG A 73 -20.35 1.34 -33.03
C ARG A 73 -21.83 1.02 -32.99
N ASP A 74 -22.17 -0.10 -32.37
CA ASP A 74 -23.55 -0.37 -31.98
C ASP A 74 -23.83 0.19 -30.57
N VAL A 75 -25.08 0.53 -30.25
CA VAL A 75 -25.43 1.18 -28.96
C VAL A 75 -25.18 0.25 -27.76
N GLU A 76 -25.32 -1.06 -27.96
CA GLU A 76 -24.95 -2.08 -26.96
C GLU A 76 -23.42 -2.17 -26.74
N GLU A 77 -22.62 -1.82 -27.74
CA GLU A 77 -21.16 -1.83 -27.62
C GLU A 77 -20.65 -0.71 -26.71
N GLU A 78 -21.36 0.42 -26.63
CA GLU A 78 -20.94 1.54 -25.77
C GLU A 78 -21.08 1.22 -24.28
N MET A 79 -22.17 0.55 -23.88
CA MET A 79 -22.33 0.09 -22.49
C MET A 79 -21.32 -1.01 -22.12
N SER A 80 -20.97 -1.89 -23.06
CA SER A 80 -19.96 -2.93 -22.82
C SER A 80 -18.55 -2.33 -22.78
N LYS A 81 -18.28 -1.27 -23.54
CA LYS A 81 -17.02 -0.51 -23.51
C LYS A 81 -16.77 0.10 -22.14
N GLU A 82 -17.73 0.80 -21.55
CA GLU A 82 -17.53 1.42 -20.23
C GLU A 82 -17.26 0.37 -19.16
N ARG A 83 -18.00 -0.75 -19.19
CA ARG A 83 -17.82 -1.87 -18.26
C ARG A 83 -16.45 -2.52 -18.40
N THR A 84 -16.00 -2.76 -19.63
CA THR A 84 -14.69 -3.36 -19.90
C THR A 84 -13.57 -2.43 -19.47
N ILE A 85 -13.61 -1.15 -19.85
CA ILE A 85 -12.64 -0.13 -19.42
C ILE A 85 -12.59 -0.06 -17.89
N ALA A 86 -13.72 0.06 -17.21
CA ALA A 86 -13.77 0.12 -15.74
C ALA A 86 -13.18 -1.15 -15.09
N ALA A 87 -13.48 -2.33 -15.64
CA ALA A 87 -12.91 -3.59 -15.16
C ALA A 87 -11.39 -3.65 -15.37
N MET A 88 -10.89 -3.18 -16.51
CA MET A 88 -9.45 -3.12 -16.80
C MET A 88 -8.74 -2.13 -15.88
N GLU A 89 -9.28 -0.93 -15.71
CA GLU A 89 -8.71 0.07 -14.79
C GLU A 89 -8.62 -0.48 -13.37
N LYS A 90 -9.66 -1.19 -12.90
CA LYS A 90 -9.68 -1.83 -11.58
C LYS A 90 -8.57 -2.86 -11.44
N LYS A 91 -8.35 -3.70 -12.47
CA LYS A 91 -7.26 -4.68 -12.48
C LYS A 91 -5.89 -4.00 -12.44
N ILE A 92 -5.69 -2.94 -13.23
CA ILE A 92 -4.45 -2.16 -13.29
C ILE A 92 -4.17 -1.49 -11.94
N LYS A 93 -5.12 -0.73 -11.38
CA LYS A 93 -5.00 -0.12 -10.05
C LYS A 93 -4.68 -1.17 -8.98
N GLY A 94 -5.33 -2.33 -9.05
CA GLY A 94 -5.06 -3.48 -8.18
C GLY A 94 -3.64 -4.02 -8.33
N TRP A 95 -3.09 -4.07 -9.54
CA TRP A 95 -1.70 -4.47 -9.79
C TRP A 95 -0.72 -3.53 -9.08
N PHE A 96 -0.86 -2.22 -9.28
CA PHE A 96 0.01 -1.22 -8.63
C PHE A 96 -0.06 -1.27 -7.10
N SER A 97 -1.27 -1.42 -6.52
CA SER A 97 -1.45 -1.55 -5.08
C SER A 97 -0.76 -2.82 -4.51
N ARG A 98 -0.77 -3.92 -5.26
CA ARG A 98 -0.10 -5.17 -4.86
C ARG A 98 1.42 -5.05 -4.88
N GLN A 99 1.99 -4.33 -5.84
CA GLN A 99 3.44 -4.12 -5.91
C GLN A 99 3.96 -3.43 -4.64
N GLY A 100 3.27 -2.39 -4.16
CA GLY A 100 3.63 -1.70 -2.91
C GLY A 100 3.54 -2.59 -1.66
N LYS A 101 2.58 -3.52 -1.62
CA LYS A 101 2.44 -4.49 -0.51
C LYS A 101 3.52 -5.57 -0.54
N SER A 102 3.90 -6.03 -1.72
CA SER A 102 4.93 -7.07 -1.88
C SER A 102 6.33 -6.57 -1.51
N ALA A 103 6.66 -5.32 -1.82
CA ALA A 103 7.91 -4.69 -1.42
C ALA A 103 8.03 -4.49 0.10
N GLY A 104 6.89 -4.46 0.82
CA GLY A 104 6.81 -4.38 2.28
C GLY A 104 6.97 -5.71 3.01
N ILE A 105 7.08 -6.85 2.30
CA ILE A 105 7.30 -8.18 2.91
C ILE A 105 8.79 -8.37 3.24
N LYS A 106 9.37 -7.39 3.92
CA LYS A 106 10.30 -7.64 5.01
C LYS A 106 9.62 -7.14 6.30
N SER A 107 8.35 -7.46 6.47
CA SER A 107 7.73 -7.39 7.80
C SER A 107 8.52 -8.39 8.63
N ASN A 108 9.44 -7.86 9.45
CA ASN A 108 10.24 -8.66 10.35
C ASN A 108 9.27 -9.62 11.07
N PRO A 109 9.44 -10.95 10.97
CA PRO A 109 8.52 -11.91 11.59
C PRO A 109 8.42 -11.69 13.11
N TRP A 110 9.43 -11.04 13.69
CA TRP A 110 9.50 -10.65 15.08
C TRP A 110 8.92 -9.26 15.36
N ALA A 111 8.40 -8.51 14.39
CA ALA A 111 7.94 -7.14 14.60
C ALA A 111 6.86 -7.06 15.70
N THR A 112 5.91 -8.00 15.68
CA THR A 112 4.85 -8.11 16.71
C THR A 112 5.40 -8.50 18.07
N TRP A 113 6.42 -9.36 18.12
CA TRP A 113 7.10 -9.76 19.34
C TRP A 113 7.96 -8.61 19.91
N LEU A 114 8.74 -7.93 19.06
CA LEU A 114 9.57 -6.77 19.40
C LEU A 114 8.74 -5.57 19.87
N ALA A 115 7.54 -5.37 19.32
CA ALA A 115 6.63 -4.34 19.79
C ALA A 115 6.27 -4.50 21.26
N ARG A 116 6.23 -5.73 21.79
CA ARG A 116 5.93 -6.00 23.21
C ARG A 116 7.01 -5.46 24.15
N PHE A 117 8.26 -5.37 23.72
CA PHE A 117 9.34 -4.80 24.53
C PHE A 117 9.35 -3.26 24.53
N ARG A 118 8.67 -2.63 23.57
CA ARG A 118 8.54 -1.16 23.52
C ARG A 118 7.41 -0.66 24.41
N THR A 119 6.46 -1.52 24.75
CA THR A 119 5.35 -1.17 25.63
C THR A 119 5.77 -1.47 27.08
N PRO A 120 5.99 -0.46 27.93
CA PRO A 120 6.24 -0.72 29.34
C PRO A 120 5.03 -1.44 29.96
N ALA A 121 5.27 -2.42 30.83
CA ALA A 121 4.24 -3.27 31.42
C ALA A 121 3.27 -2.52 32.38
N GLY A 122 3.48 -1.22 32.61
CA GLY A 122 2.67 -0.41 33.50
C GLY A 122 2.87 1.08 33.26
N SER A 123 2.24 1.90 34.12
CA SER A 123 2.49 3.34 34.13
C SER A 123 3.99 3.61 34.37
N PRO A 124 4.57 4.62 33.72
CA PRO A 124 5.95 5.02 34.00
C PRO A 124 6.12 5.25 35.51
N PRO A 125 7.21 4.77 36.13
CA PRO A 125 7.44 5.03 37.54
C PRO A 125 7.47 6.55 37.74
N LYS A 126 6.54 7.05 38.56
CA LYS A 126 6.50 8.47 38.90
C LYS A 126 7.71 8.76 39.77
N ARG A 127 8.51 9.75 39.38
CA ARG A 127 9.58 10.27 40.24
C ARG A 127 8.92 10.80 41.52
N LEU A 128 9.28 10.21 42.66
CA LEU A 128 8.85 10.72 43.97
C LEU A 128 9.39 12.14 44.15
N ALA A 129 8.63 13.00 44.82
CA ALA A 129 9.16 14.29 45.23
C ALA A 129 10.28 14.06 46.27
N ASP A 130 11.28 14.94 46.31
CA ASP A 130 12.50 14.71 47.10
C ASP A 130 12.20 14.42 48.58
N TYR A 131 11.23 15.13 49.18
CA TYR A 131 10.80 14.85 50.55
C TYR A 131 10.17 13.46 50.73
N GLN A 132 9.37 12.99 49.75
CA GLN A 132 8.77 11.64 49.78
C GLN A 132 9.85 10.56 49.66
N PHE A 133 10.90 10.82 48.88
CA PHE A 133 12.05 9.93 48.78
C PHE A 133 12.76 9.76 50.13
N TYR A 134 13.00 10.87 50.84
CA TYR A 134 13.63 10.83 52.16
C TYR A 134 12.76 10.18 53.25
N MET A 135 11.43 10.20 53.12
CA MET A 135 10.52 9.53 54.05
C MET A 135 10.50 7.99 53.92
N VAL A 136 10.95 7.44 52.79
CA VAL A 136 11.06 5.98 52.57
C VAL A 136 12.34 5.43 53.21
N ILE A 137 13.34 6.28 53.48
CA ILE A 137 14.60 5.90 54.11
C ILE A 137 14.41 5.86 55.64
N PRO A 138 14.52 4.68 56.30
CA PRO A 138 14.20 4.53 57.72
C PRO A 138 15.00 5.46 58.64
N GLU A 139 16.30 5.62 58.35
CA GLU A 139 17.24 6.41 59.14
C GLU A 139 16.91 7.91 59.19
N ILE A 140 16.32 8.43 58.13
CA ILE A 140 15.97 9.86 58.02
C ILE A 140 14.61 10.11 58.65
N LYS A 141 13.69 9.17 58.48
CA LYS A 141 12.36 9.20 59.10
C LYS A 141 12.45 9.33 60.62
N GLU A 142 13.30 8.53 61.26
CA GLU A 142 13.49 8.55 62.73
C GLU A 142 14.06 9.88 63.24
N LYS A 143 15.01 10.48 62.50
CA LYS A 143 15.60 11.78 62.86
C LYS A 143 14.59 12.91 62.76
N VAL A 144 13.77 12.93 61.70
CA VAL A 144 12.73 13.94 61.51
C VAL A 144 11.65 13.81 62.58
N SER A 145 11.21 12.60 62.95
CA SER A 145 10.24 12.44 64.05
C SER A 145 10.79 12.92 65.39
N ALA A 146 12.06 12.65 65.69
CA ALA A 146 12.69 13.06 66.95
C ALA A 146 12.83 14.59 67.09
N GLU A 147 12.96 15.34 65.99
CA GLU A 147 13.01 16.80 66.02
C GLU A 147 11.65 17.44 66.27
N TYR A 148 10.55 16.79 65.88
CA TYR A 148 9.18 17.32 66.03
C TYR A 148 8.48 16.90 67.34
N GLU A 149 9.03 15.95 68.09
CA GLU A 149 8.54 15.54 69.42
C GLU A 149 9.13 16.37 70.58
N LYS A 150 9.89 17.43 70.27
CA LYS A 150 10.39 18.43 71.22
C LYS A 150 9.49 19.67 71.29
#